data_AF-A0A2V7RW83-F1
#
_entry.id   AF-A0A2V7RW83-F1
#
_cell.length_a   1.000
_cell.length_b   1.000
_cell.length_c   1.000
_cell.angle_alpha   90.00
_cell.angle_beta   90.00
_cell.angle_gamma   90.00
#
_symmetry.space_group_name_H-M   'P 1'
#
loop_
_entity.id
_entity.type
_entity.pdbx_description
1 polymer ?
#
loop_
_entity_poly.entity_id
_entity_poly.type
_entity_poly.pdbx_seq_one_letter_code
_entity_poly.pdbx_strand_id
1 'polypeptide(L)' 'MTPARRLGQHFLTDANILRKIVDALDPAPTDVVLEIGAGKGSLTQQLLARGLRVIAVEKDRRLAADLAARNAERGTEN' A
#
# COMPACT_ATOMS: atom_id res chain seq x y z
N MET A 1 -15.52 1.86 3.90
CA MET A 1 -14.91 2.18 5.21
C MET A 1 -14.74 3.70 5.37
N THR A 2 -15.17 4.26 6.50
CA THR A 2 -15.15 5.72 6.77
C THR A 2 -13.80 6.15 7.37
N PRO A 3 -13.19 7.26 6.92
CA PRO A 3 -11.93 7.76 7.49
C PRO A 3 -12.04 8.14 8.96
N ALA A 4 -11.06 7.72 9.77
CA ALA A 4 -10.93 8.14 11.16
C ALA A 4 -10.16 9.46 11.24
N ARG A 5 -10.87 10.58 11.47
CA ARG A 5 -10.26 11.92 11.61
C ARG A 5 -9.16 11.97 12.67
N ARG A 6 -9.34 11.27 13.81
CA ARG A 6 -8.35 11.21 14.89
C ARG A 6 -7.03 10.55 14.46
N LEU A 7 -7.04 9.74 13.41
CA LEU A 7 -5.84 9.10 12.86
C LEU A 7 -5.26 9.88 11.66
N GLY A 8 -5.81 11.04 11.30
CA GLY A 8 -5.31 11.84 10.17
C GLY A 8 -5.49 11.16 8.82
N GLN A 9 -6.45 10.24 8.67
CA GLN A 9 -6.62 9.47 7.45
C GLN A 9 -7.17 10.33 6.29
N HIS A 10 -6.32 10.56 5.29
CA HIS A 10 -6.69 11.10 3.97
C HIS A 10 -6.27 10.09 2.91
N PHE A 11 -7.23 9.56 2.16
CA PHE A 11 -6.94 8.52 1.18
C PHE A 11 -6.68 9.14 -0.19
N LEU A 12 -5.48 8.95 -0.71
CA LEU A 12 -5.13 9.32 -2.07
C LEU A 12 -5.83 8.38 -3.06
N THR A 13 -6.70 8.93 -3.90
CA THR A 13 -7.49 8.19 -4.89
C THR A 13 -7.07 8.46 -6.34
N ASP A 14 -6.23 9.46 -6.57
CA ASP A 14 -5.77 9.82 -7.91
C ASP A 14 -4.68 8.84 -8.39
N ALA A 15 -5.00 8.07 -9.43
CA ALA A 15 -4.10 7.08 -10.00
C ALA A 15 -2.86 7.68 -10.67
N ASN A 16 -2.95 8.90 -11.22
CA ASN A 16 -1.81 9.57 -11.84
C ASN A 16 -0.80 10.01 -10.79
N ILE A 17 -1.28 10.54 -9.65
CA ILE A 17 -0.39 10.89 -8.53
C ILE A 17 0.26 9.64 -7.93
N LEU A 18 -0.51 8.57 -7.72
CA LEU A 18 0.04 7.30 -7.22
C LEU A 18 1.14 6.75 -8.13
N ARG A 19 0.91 6.74 -9.44
CA ARG A 19 1.91 6.32 -10.43
C ARG A 19 3.17 7.18 -10.37
N LYS A 20 3.02 8.52 -10.31
CA LYS A 20 4.15 9.45 -10.18
C LYS A 20 4.96 9.21 -8.91
N ILE A 21 4.31 8.87 -7.79
CA ILE A 21 4.99 8.53 -6.53
C ILE A 21 5.85 7.27 -6.72
N VAL A 22 5.29 6.21 -7.31
CA VAL A 22 6.03 4.97 -7.54
C VAL A 22 7.16 5.17 -8.56
N ASP A 23 6.93 5.92 -9.64
CA ASP A 23 7.96 6.24 -10.63
C ASP A 23 9.12 7.05 -10.03
N ALA A 24 8.83 7.96 -9.10
CA ALA A 24 9.86 8.75 -8.43
C ALA A 24 10.72 7.93 -7.44
N LEU A 25 10.28 6.73 -7.07
CA LEU A 25 11.00 5.85 -6.16
C LEU A 25 12.23 5.18 -6.83
N ASP A 26 12.21 5.08 -8.17
CA ASP A 26 13.20 4.37 -9.01
C ASP A 26 13.78 3.09 -8.38
N PRO A 27 12.93 2.11 -7.99
CA PRO A 27 13.37 0.98 -7.19
C PRO A 27 14.00 -0.12 -8.05
N ALA A 28 15.04 -0.75 -7.53
CA ALA A 28 15.58 -1.96 -8.12
C ALA A 28 14.66 -3.17 -7.85
N PRO A 29 14.64 -4.21 -8.70
CA PRO A 29 13.80 -5.40 -8.50
C PRO A 29 14.05 -6.14 -7.17
N THR A 30 15.22 -5.94 -6.56
CA THR A 30 15.61 -6.56 -5.28
C THR A 30 15.17 -5.75 -4.06
N ASP A 31 14.68 -4.53 -4.26
CA ASP A 31 14.35 -3.64 -3.16
C ASP A 31 13.09 -4.08 -2.43
N VAL A 32 13.08 -3.80 -1.13
CA VAL A 32 11.92 -4.00 -0.27
C VAL A 32 11.43 -2.64 0.19
N VAL A 33 10.17 -2.33 -0.13
CA VAL A 33 9.55 -1.05 0.22
C VAL A 33 8.81 -1.17 1.53
N LEU A 34 9.13 -0.31 2.50
CA LEU A 34 8.35 -0.14 3.73
C LEU A 34 7.33 0.98 3.54
N GLU A 35 6.04 0.63 3.51
CA GLU A 35 4.94 1.58 3.41
C GLU A 35 4.35 1.85 4.80
N ILE A 36 4.48 3.09 5.27
CA ILE A 36 3.88 3.53 6.55
C ILE A 36 2.53 4.19 6.29
N GLY A 37 1.48 3.69 6.94
CA GLY A 37 0.13 4.21 6.78
C GLY A 37 -0.52 3.78 5.47
N ALA A 38 -0.41 2.49 5.14
CA ALA A 38 -0.90 1.93 3.88
C ALA A 38 -2.40 2.19 3.63
N GLY A 39 -3.18 2.44 4.68
CA GLY A 39 -4.55 2.86 4.59
C GLY A 39 -5.41 1.84 3.84
N LYS A 40 -6.08 2.29 2.76
CA LYS A 40 -6.88 1.40 1.89
C LYS A 40 -6.03 0.56 0.93
N GLY A 41 -4.72 0.79 0.88
CA GLY A 41 -3.78 0.08 0.03
C GLY A 41 -3.62 0.63 -1.39
N SER A 42 -4.09 1.85 -1.68
CA SER A 42 -4.02 2.42 -3.03
C SER A 42 -2.59 2.55 -3.56
N LEU A 43 -1.63 2.91 -2.70
CA LEU A 43 -0.21 2.93 -3.05
C LEU A 43 0.40 1.53 -2.98
N THR A 44 0.08 0.74 -1.95
CA THR A 44 0.46 -0.69 -1.85
C THR A 44 0.23 -1.44 -3.16
N GLN A 45 -0.95 -1.30 -3.77
CA GLN A 45 -1.28 -2.00 -5.01
C GLN A 45 -0.43 -1.55 -6.20
N GLN A 46 -0.06 -0.26 -6.27
CA GLN A 46 0.79 0.26 -7.34
C GLN A 46 2.24 -0.22 -7.19
N LEU A 47 2.74 -0.29 -5.96
CA LEU A 47 4.05 -0.87 -5.66
C LEU A 47 4.10 -2.35 -6.03
N LEU A 48 3.09 -3.12 -5.61
CA LEU A 48 2.98 -4.55 -5.95
C LEU A 48 2.86 -4.77 -7.47
N ALA A 49 2.11 -3.94 -8.19
CA ALA A 49 1.97 -4.02 -9.64
C ALA A 49 3.30 -3.76 -10.39
N ARG A 50 4.29 -3.12 -9.74
CA ARG A 50 5.65 -2.96 -10.25
C ARG A 50 6.58 -4.13 -9.91
N GLY A 51 6.06 -5.18 -9.29
CA GLY A 51 6.84 -6.36 -8.88
C GLY A 51 7.67 -6.15 -7.62
N LEU A 52 7.38 -5.08 -6.86
CA LEU A 52 8.14 -4.77 -5.64
C LEU A 52 7.65 -5.61 -4.47
N ARG A 53 8.59 -5.98 -3.60
CA ARG A 53 8.27 -6.56 -2.30
C ARG A 53 7.90 -5.43 -1.36
N VAL A 54 6.73 -5.51 -0.73
CA VAL A 54 6.21 -4.43 0.13
C VAL A 54 5.93 -4.96 1.54
N ILE A 55 6.45 -4.26 2.54
CA ILE A 55 6.07 -4.40 3.94
C ILE A 55 5.16 -3.23 4.27
N ALA A 56 3.87 -3.48 4.47
CA ALA A 56 2.89 -2.46 4.79
C ALA A 56 2.63 -2.40 6.31
N VAL A 57 2.71 -1.21 6.89
CA VAL A 57 2.39 -0.94 8.29
C VAL A 57 1.16 -0.05 8.37
N GLU A 58 0.12 -0.49 9.09
CA GLU A 58 -1.11 0.26 9.28
C GLU A 58 -1.55 0.23 10.75
N LYS A 59 -1.87 1.41 11.29
CA LYS A 59 -2.26 1.57 12.70
C LYS A 59 -3.74 1.25 12.94
N ASP A 60 -4.62 1.55 11.98
CA ASP A 60 -6.02 1.18 12.03
C ASP A 60 -6.19 -0.31 11.74
N ARG A 61 -6.42 -1.09 12.80
CA ARG A 61 -6.57 -2.56 12.72
C ARG A 61 -7.62 -3.02 11.70
N ARG A 62 -8.64 -2.20 11.41
CA ARG A 62 -9.68 -2.53 10.42
C ARG A 62 -9.11 -2.47 9.01
N LEU A 63 -8.34 -1.42 8.71
CA LEU A 63 -7.66 -1.27 7.43
C LEU A 63 -6.56 -2.31 7.26
N ALA A 64 -5.80 -2.57 8.33
CA ALA A 64 -4.77 -3.60 8.31
C ALA A 64 -5.36 -4.99 7.96
N ALA A 65 -6.47 -5.36 8.61
CA ALA A 65 -7.15 -6.63 8.34
C ALA A 65 -7.72 -6.71 6.92
N ASP A 66 -8.37 -5.64 6.46
CA ASP A 66 -8.93 -5.53 5.10
C ASP A 66 -7.83 -5.57 4.02
N LEU A 67 -6.70 -4.89 4.25
CA LEU A 67 -5.53 -4.93 3.36
C LEU A 67 -4.87 -6.31 3.34
N ALA A 68 -4.72 -6.96 4.50
CA ALA A 68 -4.18 -8.30 4.60
C ALA A 68 -5.09 -9.31 3.87
N ALA A 69 -6.40 -9.26 4.07
CA ALA A 69 -7.36 -10.13 3.40
C ALA A 69 -7.30 -9.98 1.87
N ARG A 70 -7.25 -8.75 1.36
CA ARG A 70 -7.13 -8.47 -0.09
C ARG A 70 -5.85 -9.03 -0.72
N ASN A 71 -4.77 -9.15 0.05
CA ASN A 71 -3.47 -9.58 -0.46
C ASN A 71 -3.13 -11.03 -0.06
N ALA A 72 -3.92 -11.68 0.81
CA ALA A 72 -3.73 -13.07 1.21
C ALA A 72 -3.80 -14.03 0.01
N GLU A 73 -4.62 -13.71 -0.99
CA GLU A 73 -4.74 -14.47 -2.24
C GLU A 73 -3.59 -14.23 -3.23
N ARG A 74 -2.77 -13.19 -2.99
CA ARG A 74 -1.65 -12.79 -3.86
C ARG A 74 -0.28 -13.15 -3.28
N GLY A 75 -0.23 -13.59 -2.02
CA GLY A 75 0.99 -13.88 -1.28
C GLY A 75 1.44 -15.35 -1.32
N THR A 76 0.80 -16.21 -2.11
CA THR A 76 1.19 -17.62 -2.29
C THR A 76 2.10 -17.83 -3.49
N GLU A 77 3.12 -16.99 -3.65
CA GLU A 77 4.27 -17.31 -4.50
C GLU A 77 5.55 -17.03 -3.70
N ASN A 78 6.02 -18.10 -3.05
CA ASN A 78 7.41 -18.37 -2.67
C ASN A 78 7.63 -19.87 -2.88
#